data_AF-A0A1V2VTZ5-F1
#
_entry.id   AF-A0A1V2VTZ5-F1
#
_cell.length_a   1.000
_cell.length_b   1.000
_cell.length_c   1.000
_cell.angle_alpha   90.00
_cell.angle_beta   90.00
_cell.angle_gamma   90.00
#
_symmetry.space_group_name_H-M   'P 1'
#
loop_
_entity.id
_entity.type
_entity.pdbx_description
1 polymer ?
#
loop_
_entity_poly.entity_id
_entity_poly.type
_entity_poly.pdbx_seq_one_letter_code
_entity_poly.pdbx_strand_id
1 'polypeptide(L)'
;MWNLEELKKYLDKEKLQEVTSEQLEQCHYICDLLSGVYDIELRNDTFSKERKVDPVQEIREGDLCIISTKKYPTPEEFAKSLEDKSPAMQTNMKRAYDRGEKMFYDNGANKAFNTLLKRYGYLHSRQYGDKSYTADNTALKPIKHSELKIIFSQLLERFINVNMHHRNELALKLIAKDANYIHFATKDKLADMEYCLKLLHANPNIDISFFDESVTTSWEFVSELLNSKQVFAIESMNFPKKIKETLLFAKLNEDKQENLLFITVQFFLFKEKFSATLKSLPGKPPFEL
;
A
#
# COMPACT_ATOMS: atom_id res chain seq x y z
N MET A 1 11.25 1.86 10.12
CA MET A 1 11.33 1.12 8.84
C MET A 1 12.36 0.04 9.05
N TRP A 2 11.99 -1.23 8.87
CA TRP A 2 12.91 -2.35 9.08
C TRP A 2 13.99 -2.34 7.98
N ASN A 3 15.19 -2.81 8.31
CA ASN A 3 16.14 -3.12 7.25
C ASN A 3 15.84 -4.52 6.69
N LEU A 4 16.21 -4.75 5.43
CA LEU A 4 15.96 -6.01 4.71
C LEU A 4 16.48 -7.27 5.42
N GLU A 5 17.57 -7.17 6.17
CA GLU A 5 18.14 -8.30 6.90
C GLU A 5 17.27 -8.74 8.08
N GLU A 6 16.55 -7.81 8.70
CA GLU A 6 15.64 -8.13 9.79
C GLU A 6 14.38 -8.84 9.27
N LEU A 7 13.90 -8.45 8.08
CA LEU A 7 12.78 -9.10 7.41
C LEU A 7 13.12 -10.51 6.93
N LYS A 8 14.33 -10.73 6.41
CA LYS A 8 14.81 -12.08 6.03
C LYS A 8 14.85 -13.02 7.23
N LYS A 9 15.44 -12.58 8.35
CA LYS A 9 15.48 -13.36 9.60
C LYS A 9 14.09 -13.73 10.08
N TYR A 10 13.10 -12.87 9.89
CA TYR A 10 11.72 -13.18 10.23
C TYR A 10 11.14 -14.28 9.34
N LEU A 11 11.31 -14.20 8.02
CA LEU A 11 10.82 -15.23 7.09
C LEU A 11 11.49 -16.60 7.28
N ASP A 12 12.79 -16.61 7.56
CA ASP A 12 13.53 -17.85 7.85
C ASP A 12 13.01 -18.53 9.12
N LYS A 13 12.71 -17.76 10.18
CA LYS A 13 12.10 -18.28 11.42
C LYS A 13 10.72 -18.88 11.18
N GLU A 14 9.97 -18.31 10.24
CA GLU A 14 8.64 -18.78 9.85
C GLU A 14 8.65 -19.95 8.85
N LYS A 15 9.84 -20.43 8.44
CA LYS A 15 10.06 -21.51 7.45
C LYS A 15 9.43 -21.23 6.08
N LEU A 16 9.33 -19.96 5.68
CA LEU A 16 8.74 -19.55 4.40
C LEU A 16 9.84 -19.46 3.32
N GLN A 17 10.49 -20.58 3.00
CA GLN A 17 11.63 -20.63 2.09
C GLN A 17 11.20 -20.86 0.63
N GLU A 18 10.63 -19.84 0.00
CA GLU A 18 10.33 -19.86 -1.44
C GLU A 18 10.64 -18.51 -2.14
N VAL A 19 10.78 -17.42 -1.38
CA VAL A 19 10.98 -16.06 -1.91
C VAL A 19 12.43 -15.64 -1.73
N THR A 20 13.11 -15.21 -2.79
CA THR A 20 14.48 -14.70 -2.64
C THR A 20 14.47 -13.30 -2.01
N SER A 21 15.60 -12.95 -1.38
CA SER A 21 15.79 -11.64 -0.75
C SER A 21 15.50 -10.45 -1.67
N GLU A 22 15.94 -10.53 -2.92
CA GLU A 22 15.76 -9.47 -3.92
C GLU A 22 14.28 -9.33 -4.32
N GLN A 23 13.57 -10.45 -4.41
CA GLN A 23 12.15 -10.47 -4.77
C GLN A 23 11.29 -9.84 -3.66
N LEU A 24 11.59 -10.17 -2.40
CA LEU A 24 10.92 -9.58 -1.26
C LEU A 24 11.20 -8.09 -1.12
N GLU A 25 12.44 -7.67 -1.39
CA GLU A 25 12.85 -6.26 -1.42
C GLU A 25 12.06 -5.46 -2.46
N GLN A 26 11.96 -5.97 -3.69
CA GLN A 26 11.18 -5.34 -4.76
C GLN A 26 9.72 -5.18 -4.36
N CYS A 27 9.12 -6.21 -3.76
CA CYS A 27 7.74 -6.12 -3.31
C CYS A 27 7.55 -5.17 -2.13
N HIS A 28 8.51 -5.09 -1.20
CA HIS A 28 8.48 -4.13 -0.10
C HIS A 28 8.42 -2.70 -0.62
N TYR A 29 9.32 -2.33 -1.54
CA TYR A 29 9.31 -0.99 -2.13
C TYR A 29 7.99 -0.71 -2.87
N ILE A 30 7.47 -1.67 -3.65
CA ILE A 30 6.17 -1.48 -4.32
C ILE A 30 5.06 -1.24 -3.30
N CYS A 31 5.00 -1.98 -2.19
CA CYS A 31 4.01 -1.77 -1.15
C CYS A 31 4.11 -0.37 -0.54
N ASP A 32 5.32 0.05 -0.17
CA ASP A 32 5.57 1.38 0.38
C ASP A 32 5.19 2.49 -0.60
N LEU A 33 5.42 2.30 -1.90
CA LEU A 33 4.96 3.21 -2.95
C LEU A 33 3.42 3.28 -3.01
N LEU A 34 2.75 2.12 -3.01
CA LEU A 34 1.29 2.06 -3.10
C LEU A 34 0.61 2.64 -1.85
N SER A 35 1.23 2.45 -0.67
CA SER A 35 0.82 3.05 0.61
C SER A 35 1.21 4.52 0.74
N GLY A 36 1.90 5.10 -0.26
CA GLY A 36 2.21 6.53 -0.33
C GLY A 36 3.41 6.98 0.53
N VAL A 37 4.25 6.05 0.98
CA VAL A 37 5.55 6.33 1.63
C VAL A 37 6.51 6.95 0.61
N TYR A 38 6.54 6.39 -0.60
CA TYR A 38 7.27 6.96 -1.73
C TYR A 38 6.36 7.83 -2.60
N ASP A 39 6.95 8.88 -3.15
CA ASP A 39 6.40 9.61 -4.29
C ASP A 39 7.29 9.35 -5.50
N ILE A 40 6.70 9.25 -6.69
CA ILE A 40 7.52 9.07 -7.88
C ILE A 40 7.72 10.44 -8.49
N GLU A 41 8.96 10.90 -8.57
CA GLU A 41 9.28 12.05 -9.39
C GLU A 41 9.89 11.57 -10.71
N LEU A 42 9.56 12.26 -11.80
CA LEU A 42 10.15 11.99 -13.11
C LEU A 42 11.03 13.17 -13.43
N ARG A 43 12.32 12.91 -13.66
CA ARG A 43 13.27 13.95 -14.01
C ARG A 43 14.00 13.53 -15.27
N ASN A 44 13.89 14.35 -16.32
CA ASN A 44 14.75 14.21 -17.48
C ASN A 44 16.20 14.30 -17.02
N ASP A 45 17.04 13.38 -17.50
CA ASP A 45 18.46 13.29 -17.15
C ASP A 45 19.30 14.44 -17.77
N THR A 46 18.64 15.43 -18.36
CA THR A 46 19.25 16.69 -18.74
C THR A 46 19.38 17.56 -17.50
N PHE A 47 20.55 17.53 -16.86
CA PHE A 47 21.01 18.55 -15.93
C PHE A 47 21.11 19.92 -16.64
N SER A 48 19.98 20.50 -17.04
CA SER A 48 19.94 21.89 -17.49
C SER A 48 20.00 22.79 -16.24
N LYS A 49 20.69 23.93 -16.38
CA LYS A 49 20.88 24.91 -15.29
C LYS A 49 19.58 25.59 -14.84
N GLU A 50 18.48 25.37 -15.56
CA GLU A 50 17.19 26.01 -15.32
C GLU A 50 16.20 25.00 -14.76
N ARG A 51 16.32 24.72 -13.46
CA ARG A 51 15.35 23.91 -12.72
C ARG A 51 14.05 24.68 -12.54
N LYS A 52 13.11 24.51 -13.45
CA LYS A 52 11.69 24.56 -13.10
C LYS A 52 11.19 23.12 -13.02
N VAL A 53 10.65 22.74 -11.87
CA VAL A 53 9.89 21.50 -11.73
C VAL A 53 8.56 21.77 -12.44
N ASP A 54 8.51 21.42 -13.72
CA ASP A 54 7.29 21.52 -14.51
C ASP A 54 6.30 20.42 -14.09
N PRO A 55 4.98 20.65 -14.26
CA PRO A 55 3.94 19.73 -13.84
C PRO A 55 4.09 18.34 -14.45
N VAL A 56 3.58 17.32 -13.74
CA VAL A 56 3.39 15.91 -14.14
C VAL A 56 3.52 15.70 -15.66
N GLN A 57 4.69 15.22 -16.10
CA GLN A 57 4.97 14.96 -17.51
C GLN A 57 4.75 13.49 -17.88
N GLU A 58 4.51 13.26 -19.18
CA GLU A 58 4.50 11.94 -19.79
C GLU A 58 5.93 11.40 -19.83
N ILE A 59 6.14 10.16 -19.33
CA ILE A 59 7.41 9.45 -19.46
C ILE A 59 7.57 9.04 -20.90
N ARG A 60 8.57 9.62 -21.56
CA ARG A 60 8.93 9.26 -22.92
C ARG A 60 9.94 8.14 -22.91
N GLU A 61 10.10 7.57 -24.09
CA GLU A 61 11.12 6.59 -24.39
C GLU A 61 12.50 7.09 -23.97
N GLY A 62 13.17 6.34 -23.09
CA GLY A 62 14.54 6.63 -22.64
C GLY A 62 14.66 7.58 -21.43
N ASP A 63 13.54 8.06 -20.88
CA ASP A 63 13.56 8.94 -19.71
C ASP A 63 14.00 8.22 -18.44
N LEU A 64 14.77 8.92 -17.60
CA LEU A 64 15.17 8.45 -16.27
C LEU A 64 14.05 8.74 -15.27
N CYS A 65 13.57 7.70 -14.58
CA CYS A 65 12.64 7.86 -13.46
C CYS A 65 13.45 8.03 -12.15
N ILE A 66 13.16 9.09 -11.38
CA ILE A 66 13.83 9.39 -10.10
C ILE A 66 12.81 9.33 -8.98
N ILE A 67 12.77 8.20 -8.29
CA ILE A 67 11.82 7.99 -7.20
C ILE A 67 12.35 8.63 -5.92
N SER A 68 11.51 9.42 -5.24
CA SER A 68 11.90 10.19 -4.06
C SER A 68 10.92 9.95 -2.91
N THR A 69 11.37 9.92 -1.66
CA THR A 69 10.42 9.67 -0.56
C THR A 69 9.52 10.88 -0.35
N LYS A 70 8.23 10.64 -0.05
CA LYS A 70 7.27 11.72 0.23
C LYS A 70 7.55 12.40 1.59
N LYS A 71 8.13 11.64 2.53
CA LYS A 71 8.52 12.09 3.87
C LYS A 71 9.82 12.90 3.80
N TYR A 72 9.84 14.02 4.54
CA TYR A 72 11.06 14.79 4.75
C TYR A 72 12.00 14.03 5.69
N PRO A 73 13.27 13.79 5.32
CA PRO A 73 14.13 12.91 6.11
C PRO A 73 14.53 13.56 7.44
N THR A 74 14.71 12.76 8.47
CA THR A 74 15.35 13.24 9.71
C THR A 74 16.80 13.62 9.43
N PRO A 75 17.43 14.46 10.27
CA PRO A 75 18.84 14.80 10.11
C PRO A 75 19.76 13.58 10.00
N GLU A 76 19.46 12.50 10.73
CA GLU A 76 20.21 11.25 10.72
C GLU A 76 20.01 10.47 9.42
N GLU A 77 18.76 10.34 8.94
CA GLU A 77 18.43 9.73 7.66
C GLU A 77 19.12 10.48 6.50
N PHE A 78 19.11 11.82 6.56
CA PHE A 78 19.78 12.66 5.58
C PHE A 78 21.30 12.46 5.60
N ALA A 79 21.93 12.48 6.77
CA ALA A 79 23.38 12.29 6.90
C ALA A 79 23.83 10.94 6.31
N LYS A 80 23.09 9.87 6.62
CA LYS A 80 23.36 8.53 6.08
C LYS A 80 23.20 8.48 4.56
N SER A 81 22.23 9.19 4.00
CA SER A 81 22.03 9.24 2.55
C SER A 81 23.19 9.87 1.78
N LEU A 82 24.06 10.63 2.44
CA LEU A 82 25.22 11.26 1.80
C LEU A 82 26.42 10.32 1.67
N GLU A 83 26.40 9.20 2.41
CA GLU A 83 27.42 8.16 2.35
C GLU A 83 27.49 7.60 0.91
N ASP A 84 28.69 7.42 0.39
CA ASP A 84 28.99 6.93 -0.97
C ASP A 84 28.63 7.86 -2.16
N LYS A 85 28.23 9.12 -1.91
CA LYS A 85 27.94 10.10 -2.98
C LYS A 85 29.12 11.00 -3.29
N SER A 86 29.22 11.45 -4.55
CA SER A 86 30.25 12.40 -4.95
C SER A 86 30.11 13.74 -4.21
N PRO A 87 31.21 14.50 -4.01
CA PRO A 87 31.16 15.80 -3.32
C PRO A 87 30.17 16.80 -3.95
N ALA A 88 30.02 16.76 -5.27
CA ALA A 88 29.06 17.58 -6.01
C ALA A 88 27.61 17.16 -5.70
N MET A 89 27.34 15.86 -5.62
CA MET A 89 26.01 15.35 -5.24
C MET A 89 25.68 15.68 -3.78
N GLN A 90 26.64 15.50 -2.87
CA GLN A 90 26.44 15.84 -1.46
C GLN A 90 26.10 17.32 -1.27
N THR A 91 26.83 18.21 -1.96
CA THR A 91 26.58 19.65 -1.92
C THR A 91 25.18 20.01 -2.44
N ASN A 92 24.75 19.39 -3.54
CA ASN A 92 23.43 19.64 -4.11
C ASN A 92 22.29 19.10 -3.23
N MET A 93 22.47 17.91 -2.64
CA MET A 93 21.49 17.31 -1.73
C MET A 93 21.37 18.15 -0.45
N LYS A 94 22.49 18.64 0.09
CA LYS A 94 22.48 19.54 1.27
C LYS A 94 21.75 20.85 0.99
N ARG A 95 22.06 21.52 -0.12
CA ARG A 95 21.34 22.75 -0.52
C ARG A 95 19.83 22.54 -0.66
N ALA A 96 19.42 21.38 -1.14
CA ALA A 96 18.01 21.08 -1.36
C ALA A 96 17.31 20.70 -0.05
N TYR A 97 17.98 19.94 0.82
CA TYR A 97 17.54 19.69 2.18
C TYR A 97 17.33 21.02 2.92
N ASP A 98 18.33 21.90 2.94
CA ASP A 98 18.25 23.23 3.58
C ASP A 98 17.09 24.10 3.06
N ARG A 99 16.61 23.84 1.82
CA ARG A 99 15.48 24.54 1.19
C ARG A 99 14.10 23.91 1.44
N GLY A 100 14.05 22.81 2.19
CA GLY A 100 12.81 22.06 2.38
C GLY A 100 12.36 21.25 1.16
N GLU A 101 13.21 21.09 0.14
CA GLU A 101 12.89 20.31 -1.05
C GLU A 101 12.90 18.80 -0.71
N LYS A 102 11.86 18.06 -1.12
CA LYS A 102 11.80 16.60 -0.98
C LYS A 102 12.82 15.97 -1.91
N MET A 103 14.00 15.66 -1.38
CA MET A 103 15.16 15.24 -2.18
C MET A 103 15.84 13.99 -1.63
N PHE A 104 15.17 13.24 -0.76
CA PHE A 104 15.69 11.95 -0.31
C PHE A 104 15.55 10.93 -1.44
N TYR A 105 16.67 10.78 -2.15
CA TYR A 105 16.84 9.82 -3.22
C TYR A 105 17.27 8.49 -2.61
N ASP A 106 16.32 7.55 -2.56
CA ASP A 106 16.57 6.19 -2.14
C ASP A 106 17.16 5.39 -3.31
N ASN A 107 18.48 5.21 -3.32
CA ASN A 107 19.19 4.47 -4.35
C ASN A 107 18.64 3.03 -4.51
N GLY A 108 18.27 2.39 -3.39
CA GLY A 108 17.78 1.02 -3.35
C GLY A 108 16.41 0.91 -4.01
N ALA A 109 15.47 1.74 -3.53
CA ALA A 109 14.13 1.83 -4.12
C ALA A 109 14.20 2.21 -5.60
N ASN A 110 14.99 3.23 -5.97
CA ASN A 110 15.11 3.67 -7.36
C ASN A 110 15.68 2.58 -8.27
N LYS A 111 16.68 1.82 -7.80
CA LYS A 111 17.23 0.67 -8.54
C LYS A 111 16.20 -0.44 -8.69
N ALA A 112 15.45 -0.77 -7.63
CA ALA A 112 14.43 -1.81 -7.65
C ALA A 112 13.32 -1.47 -8.65
N PHE A 113 12.77 -0.25 -8.57
CA PHE A 113 11.71 0.20 -9.47
C PHE A 113 12.16 0.33 -10.93
N ASN A 114 13.34 0.89 -11.20
CA ASN A 114 13.88 0.93 -12.56
C ASN A 114 14.11 -0.47 -13.12
N THR A 115 14.60 -1.41 -12.29
CA THR A 115 14.76 -2.82 -12.69
C THR A 115 13.41 -3.44 -13.05
N LEU A 116 12.38 -3.23 -12.23
CA LEU A 116 11.04 -3.73 -12.47
C LEU A 116 10.45 -3.14 -13.76
N LEU A 117 10.44 -1.83 -13.90
CA LEU A 117 9.93 -1.17 -15.11
C LEU A 117 10.67 -1.64 -16.37
N LYS A 118 11.99 -1.83 -16.30
CA LYS A 118 12.76 -2.40 -17.42
C LYS A 118 12.39 -3.84 -17.72
N ARG A 119 12.32 -4.69 -16.70
CA ARG A 119 12.00 -6.12 -16.83
C ARG A 119 10.64 -6.36 -17.46
N TYR A 120 9.67 -5.51 -17.17
CA TYR A 120 8.30 -5.63 -17.65
C TYR A 120 8.00 -4.75 -18.88
N GLY A 121 9.03 -4.18 -19.52
CA GLY A 121 8.88 -3.48 -20.80
C GLY A 121 8.23 -2.09 -20.67
N TYR A 122 8.38 -1.43 -19.54
CA TYR A 122 7.96 -0.03 -19.33
C TYR A 122 9.12 0.97 -19.48
N LEU A 123 10.38 0.51 -19.36
CA LEU A 123 11.59 1.30 -19.60
C LEU A 123 12.59 0.49 -20.43
N HIS A 124 13.43 1.15 -21.23
CA HIS A 124 14.49 0.43 -21.96
C HIS A 124 15.73 0.23 -21.07
N SER A 125 16.35 -0.95 -21.19
CA SER A 125 17.65 -1.27 -20.59
C SER A 125 18.84 -0.48 -21.15
N ARG A 126 18.82 0.00 -22.41
CA ARG A 126 19.90 0.72 -23.09
C ARG A 126 19.32 1.64 -24.19
N GLN A 127 19.80 2.88 -24.33
CA GLN A 127 19.47 3.73 -25.49
C GLN A 127 20.16 3.16 -26.73
N TYR A 128 19.40 2.71 -27.73
CA TYR A 128 19.92 2.40 -29.07
C TYR A 128 18.91 2.79 -30.15
N GLY A 129 19.21 3.87 -30.88
CA GLY A 129 18.46 4.28 -32.07
C GLY A 129 17.12 4.96 -31.79
N ASP A 130 16.43 5.34 -32.88
CA ASP A 130 15.27 6.24 -32.87
C ASP A 130 13.93 5.58 -32.48
N LYS A 131 13.90 4.27 -32.18
CA LYS A 131 12.68 3.55 -31.75
C LYS A 131 13.00 2.38 -30.82
N SER A 132 12.43 2.41 -29.63
CA SER A 132 12.58 1.35 -28.62
C SER A 132 11.41 0.39 -28.62
N TYR A 133 11.73 -0.90 -28.54
CA TYR A 133 10.77 -1.99 -28.49
C TYR A 133 10.95 -2.83 -27.22
N THR A 134 9.86 -3.40 -26.71
CA THR A 134 9.86 -4.41 -25.65
C THR A 134 10.51 -5.72 -26.13
N ALA A 135 10.75 -6.66 -25.22
CA ALA A 135 11.31 -7.98 -25.55
C ALA A 135 10.43 -8.79 -26.54
N ASP A 136 9.13 -8.48 -26.60
CA ASP A 136 8.14 -9.03 -27.52
C ASP A 136 7.94 -8.18 -28.80
N ASN A 137 8.88 -7.28 -29.12
CA ASN A 137 8.89 -6.45 -30.33
C ASN A 137 7.73 -5.43 -30.44
N THR A 138 7.15 -5.05 -29.30
CA THR A 138 6.06 -4.08 -29.19
C THR A 138 6.66 -2.70 -28.90
N ALA A 139 6.19 -1.66 -29.59
CA ALA A 139 6.70 -0.31 -29.33
C ALA A 139 6.44 0.09 -27.86
N LEU A 140 7.46 0.62 -27.18
CA LEU A 140 7.28 1.15 -25.82
C LEU A 140 6.24 2.28 -25.86
N LYS A 141 5.20 2.15 -25.05
CA LYS A 141 4.20 3.20 -24.92
C LYS A 141 4.69 4.23 -23.90
N PRO A 142 4.53 5.54 -24.18
CA PRO A 142 4.69 6.54 -23.15
C PRO A 142 3.74 6.25 -21.98
N ILE A 143 4.19 6.57 -20.77
CA ILE A 143 3.43 6.31 -19.54
C ILE A 143 3.18 7.64 -18.86
N LYS A 144 1.92 7.92 -18.52
CA LYS A 144 1.61 9.07 -17.67
C LYS A 144 2.02 8.74 -16.25
N HIS A 145 2.57 9.71 -15.53
CA HIS A 145 2.85 9.57 -14.09
C HIS A 145 1.67 9.00 -13.29
N SER A 146 0.44 9.42 -13.62
CA SER A 146 -0.79 8.90 -13.01
C SER A 146 -1.00 7.39 -13.19
N GLU A 147 -0.41 6.79 -14.23
CA GLU A 147 -0.52 5.37 -14.56
C GLU A 147 0.52 4.52 -13.80
N LEU A 148 1.56 5.13 -13.20
CA LEU A 148 2.63 4.39 -12.53
C LEU A 148 2.12 3.56 -11.34
N LYS A 149 1.22 4.11 -10.52
CA LYS A 149 0.64 3.36 -9.40
C LYS A 149 -0.13 2.14 -9.87
N ILE A 150 -0.86 2.29 -10.98
CA ILE A 150 -1.62 1.18 -11.60
C ILE A 150 -0.64 0.11 -12.11
N ILE A 151 0.41 0.53 -12.80
CA ILE A 151 1.46 -0.38 -13.30
C ILE A 151 2.10 -1.14 -12.14
N PHE A 152 2.56 -0.45 -11.09
CA PHE A 152 3.20 -1.12 -9.96
C PHE A 152 2.26 -2.06 -9.21
N SER A 153 0.96 -1.71 -9.09
CA SER A 153 -0.05 -2.63 -8.57
C SER A 153 -0.18 -3.90 -9.41
N GLN A 154 -0.22 -3.78 -10.75
CA GLN A 154 -0.29 -4.93 -11.66
C GLN A 154 1.00 -5.77 -11.62
N LEU A 155 2.16 -5.11 -11.50
CA LEU A 155 3.44 -5.79 -11.35
C LEU A 155 3.48 -6.59 -10.06
N LEU A 156 3.03 -6.01 -8.94
CA LEU A 156 2.93 -6.72 -7.67
C LEU A 156 2.04 -7.96 -7.80
N GLU A 157 0.85 -7.82 -8.40
CA GLU A 157 -0.05 -8.95 -8.62
C GLU A 157 0.58 -10.05 -9.50
N ARG A 158 1.17 -9.69 -10.64
CA ARG A 158 1.87 -10.66 -11.51
C ARG A 158 3.03 -11.34 -10.80
N PHE A 159 3.80 -10.55 -10.06
CA PHE A 159 4.99 -11.03 -9.37
C PHE A 159 4.64 -12.01 -8.25
N ILE A 160 3.62 -11.70 -7.45
CA ILE A 160 3.17 -12.56 -6.37
C ILE A 160 2.48 -13.82 -6.94
N ASN A 161 1.63 -13.68 -7.96
CA ASN A 161 0.87 -14.81 -8.50
C ASN A 161 1.74 -15.90 -9.16
N VAL A 162 2.90 -15.53 -9.72
CA VAL A 162 3.82 -16.49 -10.35
C VAL A 162 4.73 -17.18 -9.33
N ASN A 163 5.07 -16.51 -8.23
CA ASN A 163 6.18 -16.94 -7.37
C ASN A 163 5.76 -17.35 -5.93
N MET A 164 4.49 -17.20 -5.53
CA MET A 164 4.08 -17.42 -4.13
C MET A 164 2.78 -18.23 -4.00
N HIS A 165 2.91 -19.55 -3.90
CA HIS A 165 1.76 -20.47 -3.75
C HIS A 165 1.00 -20.29 -2.41
N HIS A 166 1.67 -19.77 -1.37
CA HIS A 166 1.10 -19.44 -0.05
C HIS A 166 0.89 -17.94 0.17
N ARG A 167 0.67 -17.17 -0.91
CA ARG A 167 0.55 -15.71 -0.92
C ARG A 167 -0.15 -15.10 0.29
N ASN A 168 -1.35 -15.58 0.62
CA ASN A 168 -2.20 -14.94 1.62
C ASN A 168 -1.79 -15.26 3.06
N GLU A 169 -1.20 -16.43 3.29
CA GLU A 169 -0.59 -16.80 4.59
C GLU A 169 0.66 -15.96 4.83
N LEU A 170 1.48 -15.79 3.79
CA LEU A 170 2.63 -14.90 3.82
C LEU A 170 2.21 -13.44 4.02
N ALA A 171 1.19 -12.97 3.30
CA ALA A 171 0.65 -11.62 3.45
C ALA A 171 0.20 -11.36 4.88
N LEU A 172 -0.52 -12.28 5.52
CA LEU A 172 -0.96 -12.13 6.91
C LEU A 172 0.23 -11.95 7.87
N LYS A 173 1.29 -12.76 7.69
CA LYS A 173 2.51 -12.69 8.50
C LYS A 173 3.31 -11.41 8.25
N LEU A 174 3.35 -10.94 7.02
CA LEU A 174 4.03 -9.69 6.63
C LEU A 174 3.26 -8.47 7.16
N ILE A 175 1.93 -8.47 7.03
CA ILE A 175 1.05 -7.39 7.51
C ILE A 175 1.11 -7.25 9.03
N ALA A 176 1.20 -8.37 9.76
CA ALA A 176 1.43 -8.35 11.21
C ALA A 176 2.71 -7.58 11.61
N LYS A 177 3.67 -7.43 10.69
CA LYS A 177 4.93 -6.70 10.92
C LYS A 177 4.89 -5.29 10.38
N ASP A 178 4.37 -5.09 9.17
CA ASP A 178 4.26 -3.78 8.54
C ASP A 178 2.95 -3.69 7.75
N ALA A 179 2.14 -2.69 8.10
CA ALA A 179 0.81 -2.47 7.54
C ALA A 179 0.82 -2.26 6.02
N ASN A 180 1.92 -1.74 5.45
CA ASN A 180 2.03 -1.47 4.02
C ASN A 180 1.96 -2.76 3.18
N TYR A 181 2.30 -3.91 3.75
CA TYR A 181 2.15 -5.20 3.07
C TYR A 181 0.70 -5.61 2.81
N ILE A 182 -0.30 -4.79 3.18
CA ILE A 182 -1.71 -5.06 2.82
C ILE A 182 -1.91 -5.24 1.31
N HIS A 183 -1.08 -4.59 0.49
CA HIS A 183 -1.06 -4.76 -0.96
C HIS A 183 -0.65 -6.18 -1.43
N PHE A 184 -0.07 -7.01 -0.55
CA PHE A 184 0.15 -8.42 -0.84
C PHE A 184 -1.13 -9.26 -0.77
N ALA A 185 -2.13 -8.88 0.01
CA ALA A 185 -3.37 -9.65 0.09
C ALA A 185 -4.11 -9.62 -1.27
N THR A 186 -4.75 -10.74 -1.64
CA THR A 186 -5.61 -10.75 -2.84
C THR A 186 -6.93 -10.03 -2.56
N LYS A 187 -7.56 -9.49 -3.61
CA LYS A 187 -8.93 -8.93 -3.52
C LYS A 187 -9.91 -9.93 -2.89
N ASP A 188 -9.86 -11.19 -3.32
CA ASP A 188 -10.71 -12.26 -2.78
C ASP A 188 -10.54 -12.43 -1.26
N LYS A 189 -9.32 -12.25 -0.74
CA LYS A 189 -9.07 -12.32 0.71
C LYS A 189 -9.42 -11.04 1.44
N LEU A 190 -9.32 -9.89 0.80
CA LEU A 190 -9.84 -8.64 1.34
C LEU A 190 -11.39 -8.57 1.32
N ALA A 191 -12.05 -9.53 0.66
CA ALA A 191 -13.48 -9.79 0.73
C ALA A 191 -13.86 -10.94 1.69
N ASP A 192 -12.89 -11.59 2.32
CA ASP A 192 -13.09 -12.70 3.26
C ASP A 192 -13.13 -12.14 4.70
N MET A 193 -14.29 -12.21 5.36
CA MET A 193 -14.51 -11.69 6.70
C MET A 193 -13.51 -12.25 7.71
N GLU A 194 -13.29 -13.57 7.73
CA GLU A 194 -12.41 -14.22 8.69
C GLU A 194 -10.96 -13.75 8.50
N TYR A 195 -10.54 -13.59 7.25
CA TYR A 195 -9.21 -13.07 6.93
C TYR A 195 -9.04 -11.61 7.38
N CYS A 196 -9.99 -10.74 7.06
CA CYS A 196 -9.96 -9.32 7.44
C CYS A 196 -9.95 -9.12 8.96
N LEU A 197 -10.73 -9.91 9.71
CA LEU A 197 -10.69 -9.90 11.18
C LEU A 197 -9.31 -10.34 11.71
N LYS A 198 -8.71 -11.39 11.14
CA LYS A 198 -7.34 -11.80 11.51
C LYS A 198 -6.33 -10.68 11.26
N LEU A 199 -6.44 -9.95 10.14
CA LEU A 199 -5.56 -8.81 9.85
C LEU A 199 -5.72 -7.68 10.86
N LEU A 200 -6.98 -7.34 11.18
CA LEU A 200 -7.31 -6.31 12.17
C LEU A 200 -6.66 -6.60 13.53
N HIS A 201 -6.70 -7.86 13.97
CA HIS A 201 -6.05 -8.30 15.20
C HIS A 201 -4.52 -8.34 15.10
N ALA A 202 -3.99 -8.69 13.92
CA ALA A 202 -2.56 -8.84 13.71
C ALA A 202 -1.82 -7.49 13.70
N ASN A 203 -2.43 -6.44 13.12
CA ASN A 203 -1.82 -5.12 13.08
C ASN A 203 -2.89 -4.00 13.10
N PRO A 204 -2.97 -3.20 14.17
CA PRO A 204 -3.97 -2.14 14.30
C PRO A 204 -3.71 -0.91 13.42
N ASN A 205 -2.58 -0.85 12.70
CA ASN A 205 -2.24 0.28 11.83
C ASN A 205 -2.59 0.04 10.36
N ILE A 206 -3.23 -1.09 10.03
CA ILE A 206 -3.59 -1.41 8.64
C ILE A 206 -4.61 -0.41 8.11
N ASP A 207 -4.46 -0.02 6.85
CA ASP A 207 -5.45 0.82 6.19
C ASP A 207 -6.63 -0.06 5.76
N ILE A 208 -7.71 -0.07 6.55
CA ILE A 208 -8.90 -0.88 6.25
C ILE A 208 -9.71 -0.33 5.07
N SER A 209 -9.33 0.80 4.46
CA SER A 209 -9.94 1.25 3.20
C SER A 209 -9.69 0.28 2.03
N PHE A 210 -8.71 -0.62 2.18
CA PHE A 210 -8.47 -1.71 1.24
C PHE A 210 -9.42 -2.89 1.39
N PHE A 211 -10.20 -2.96 2.48
CA PHE A 211 -11.16 -4.05 2.68
C PHE A 211 -12.37 -3.87 1.76
N ASP A 212 -12.91 -4.97 1.28
CA ASP A 212 -14.07 -4.94 0.39
C ASP A 212 -15.31 -4.40 1.10
N GLU A 213 -16.24 -3.85 0.32
CA GLU A 213 -17.52 -3.36 0.83
C GLU A 213 -18.32 -4.47 1.51
N SER A 214 -18.26 -5.71 1.02
CA SER A 214 -18.92 -6.88 1.63
C SER A 214 -18.45 -7.15 3.07
N VAL A 215 -17.23 -6.77 3.42
CA VAL A 215 -16.69 -6.90 4.79
C VAL A 215 -17.06 -5.67 5.61
N THR A 216 -16.80 -4.48 5.08
CA THR A 216 -16.97 -3.21 5.82
C THR A 216 -18.44 -2.85 6.06
N THR A 217 -19.37 -3.46 5.32
CA THR A 217 -20.83 -3.37 5.55
C THR A 217 -21.34 -4.20 6.73
N SER A 218 -20.54 -5.15 7.23
CA SER A 218 -20.96 -6.07 8.29
C SER A 218 -20.89 -5.41 9.66
N TRP A 219 -21.94 -5.54 10.47
CA TRP A 219 -21.92 -5.10 11.86
C TRP A 219 -20.99 -5.95 12.73
N GLU A 220 -20.65 -7.17 12.30
CA GLU A 220 -19.61 -8.00 12.95
C GLU A 220 -18.24 -7.36 12.81
N PHE A 221 -17.90 -6.94 11.59
CA PHE A 221 -16.66 -6.23 11.35
C PHE A 221 -16.61 -4.90 12.11
N VAL A 222 -17.68 -4.10 12.06
CA VAL A 222 -17.75 -2.82 12.77
C VAL A 222 -17.60 -3.02 14.28
N SER A 223 -18.24 -4.05 14.84
CA SER A 223 -18.08 -4.37 16.26
C SER A 223 -16.64 -4.71 16.61
N GLU A 224 -15.96 -5.53 15.80
CA GLU A 224 -14.58 -5.91 16.09
C GLU A 224 -13.62 -4.74 15.90
N LEU A 225 -13.85 -3.91 14.88
CA LEU A 225 -13.10 -2.67 14.65
C LEU A 225 -13.19 -1.73 15.87
N LEU A 226 -14.38 -1.57 16.45
CA LEU A 226 -14.57 -0.73 17.65
C LEU A 226 -13.95 -1.33 18.92
N ASN A 227 -13.91 -2.66 19.03
CA ASN A 227 -13.26 -3.35 20.14
C ASN A 227 -11.72 -3.41 19.96
N SER A 228 -11.22 -3.17 18.75
CA SER A 228 -9.79 -3.15 18.46
C SER A 228 -9.12 -1.86 18.96
N LYS A 229 -7.80 -1.88 19.12
CA LYS A 229 -6.99 -0.68 19.43
C LYS A 229 -6.73 0.22 18.20
N GLN A 230 -7.45 -0.02 17.10
CA GLN A 230 -7.20 0.64 15.83
C GLN A 230 -7.71 2.07 15.84
N VAL A 231 -6.85 3.00 15.44
CA VAL A 231 -7.25 4.39 15.18
C VAL A 231 -7.65 4.50 13.72
N PHE A 232 -8.83 5.05 13.46
CA PHE A 232 -9.30 5.23 12.11
C PHE A 232 -10.13 6.50 11.89
N ALA A 233 -10.10 7.00 10.65
CA ALA A 233 -10.93 8.12 10.21
C ALA A 233 -12.18 7.61 9.49
N ILE A 234 -13.36 7.86 10.07
CA ILE A 234 -14.65 7.42 9.53
C ILE A 234 -14.89 7.97 8.11
N GLU A 235 -14.44 9.19 7.85
CA GLU A 235 -14.64 9.90 6.58
C GLU A 235 -13.88 9.26 5.41
N SER A 236 -12.69 8.73 5.67
CA SER A 236 -11.84 8.10 4.66
C SER A 236 -12.22 6.64 4.37
N MET A 237 -13.24 6.10 5.05
CA MET A 237 -13.64 4.71 4.92
C MET A 237 -14.84 4.53 4.00
N ASN A 238 -14.87 3.42 3.28
CA ASN A 238 -15.99 3.03 2.43
C ASN A 238 -17.12 2.34 3.23
N PHE A 239 -17.45 2.89 4.40
CA PHE A 239 -18.61 2.42 5.14
C PHE A 239 -19.92 2.83 4.45
N PRO A 240 -20.95 1.97 4.49
CA PRO A 240 -22.32 2.36 4.15
C PRO A 240 -22.77 3.58 4.95
N LYS A 241 -23.63 4.40 4.35
CA LYS A 241 -24.18 5.62 4.97
C LYS A 241 -24.67 5.40 6.40
N LYS A 242 -25.43 4.32 6.62
CA LYS A 242 -25.96 3.96 7.93
C LYS A 242 -24.87 3.68 8.98
N ILE A 243 -23.79 2.99 8.60
CA ILE A 243 -22.66 2.74 9.49
C ILE A 243 -21.90 4.04 9.76
N LYS A 244 -21.66 4.86 8.73
CA LYS A 244 -21.03 6.19 8.88
C LYS A 244 -21.79 7.07 9.86
N GLU A 245 -23.11 7.17 9.70
CA GLU A 245 -23.96 7.99 10.57
C GLU A 245 -23.89 7.50 12.03
N THR A 246 -23.95 6.19 12.26
CA THR A 246 -23.81 5.60 13.60
C THR A 246 -22.44 5.90 14.22
N LEU A 247 -21.35 5.77 13.45
CA LEU A 247 -20.00 6.03 13.93
C LEU A 247 -19.74 7.53 14.17
N LEU A 248 -20.21 8.40 13.26
CA LEU A 248 -20.06 9.86 13.39
C LEU A 248 -20.85 10.42 14.58
N PHE A 249 -22.06 9.90 14.82
CA PHE A 249 -22.85 10.25 15.99
C PHE A 249 -22.09 9.98 17.30
N ALA A 250 -21.38 8.85 17.36
CA ALA A 250 -20.58 8.50 18.53
C ALA A 250 -19.31 9.35 18.71
N LYS A 251 -18.63 9.70 17.61
CA LYS A 251 -17.40 10.52 17.64
C LYS A 251 -17.63 11.96 18.14
N LEU A 252 -18.85 12.48 18.02
CA LEU A 252 -19.19 13.84 18.42
C LEU A 252 -19.46 14.02 19.94
N ASN A 253 -19.46 12.94 20.74
CA ASN A 253 -19.82 13.01 22.17
C ASN A 253 -18.89 12.12 23.03
N GLU A 254 -17.72 12.65 23.36
CA GLU A 254 -16.56 11.90 23.89
C GLU A 254 -16.75 11.16 25.24
N ASP A 255 -17.78 11.43 26.06
CA ASP A 255 -17.80 10.86 27.44
C ASP A 255 -19.05 10.06 27.86
N LYS A 256 -20.14 10.00 27.06
CA LYS A 256 -21.39 9.31 27.47
C LYS A 256 -22.00 8.35 26.44
N GLN A 257 -21.40 8.22 25.25
CA GLN A 257 -22.02 7.48 24.15
C GLN A 257 -21.22 6.27 23.64
N GLU A 258 -20.03 5.95 24.17
CA GLU A 258 -19.39 4.65 23.87
C GLU A 258 -20.33 3.48 24.20
N ASN A 259 -21.02 3.55 25.35
CA ASN A 259 -22.06 2.59 25.71
C ASN A 259 -23.23 2.57 24.71
N LEU A 260 -23.66 3.73 24.20
CA LEU A 260 -24.77 3.80 23.24
C LEU A 260 -24.37 3.29 21.86
N LEU A 261 -23.14 3.56 21.41
CA LEU A 261 -22.55 2.99 20.20
C LEU A 261 -22.46 1.48 20.32
N PHE A 262 -21.92 0.99 21.44
CA PHE A 262 -21.83 -0.44 21.74
C PHE A 262 -23.22 -1.08 21.71
N ILE A 263 -24.21 -0.52 22.40
CA ILE A 263 -25.60 -1.01 22.40
C ILE A 263 -26.19 -1.00 20.99
N THR A 264 -25.95 0.06 20.21
CA THR A 264 -26.48 0.20 18.85
C THR A 264 -25.89 -0.85 17.91
N VAL A 265 -24.58 -1.09 17.99
CA VAL A 265 -23.89 -2.11 17.21
C VAL A 265 -24.36 -3.51 17.63
N GLN A 266 -24.47 -3.79 18.93
CA GLN A 266 -25.02 -5.05 19.44
C GLN A 266 -26.47 -5.30 18.98
N PHE A 267 -27.29 -4.25 18.94
CA PHE A 267 -28.66 -4.34 18.42
C PHE A 267 -28.68 -4.74 16.93
N PHE A 268 -27.85 -4.10 16.10
CA PHE A 268 -27.80 -4.44 14.67
C PHE A 268 -27.25 -5.86 14.43
N LEU A 269 -26.22 -6.26 15.19
CA LEU A 269 -25.71 -7.63 15.20
C LEU A 269 -26.79 -8.64 15.54
N PHE A 270 -27.55 -8.38 16.61
CA PHE A 270 -28.66 -9.23 17.02
C PHE A 270 -29.71 -9.32 15.91
N LYS A 271 -30.08 -8.18 15.31
CA LYS A 271 -31.06 -8.12 14.21
C LYS A 271 -30.61 -8.94 13.00
N GLU A 272 -29.35 -8.87 12.61
CA GLU A 272 -28.79 -9.64 11.49
C GLU A 272 -28.79 -11.13 11.77
N LYS A 273 -28.26 -11.54 12.93
CA LYS A 273 -28.24 -12.95 13.36
C LYS A 273 -29.66 -13.52 13.41
N PHE A 274 -30.59 -12.80 14.03
CA PHE A 274 -31.98 -13.21 14.13
C PHE A 274 -32.65 -13.36 12.75
N SER A 275 -32.42 -12.40 11.84
CA SER A 275 -32.95 -12.47 10.47
C SER A 275 -32.38 -13.66 9.67
N ALA A 276 -31.09 -13.97 9.85
CA ALA A 276 -30.46 -15.14 9.23
C ALA A 276 -31.04 -16.45 9.80
N THR A 277 -31.21 -16.55 11.12
CA THR A 277 -31.86 -17.70 11.76
C THR A 277 -33.29 -17.88 11.26
N LEU A 278 -34.08 -16.81 11.17
CA LEU A 278 -35.45 -16.87 10.63
C LEU A 278 -35.48 -17.40 9.19
N LYS A 279 -34.55 -16.96 8.33
CA LYS A 279 -34.44 -17.46 6.94
C LYS A 279 -34.06 -18.93 6.85
N SER A 280 -33.35 -19.45 7.84
CA SER A 280 -32.91 -20.85 7.90
C SER A 280 -33.98 -21.82 8.45
N LEU A 281 -35.03 -21.29 9.08
CA LEU A 281 -36.12 -22.11 9.61
C LEU A 281 -37.04 -22.59 8.48
N PRO A 282 -37.44 -23.87 8.46
CA PRO A 282 -38.45 -24.36 7.51
C PRO A 282 -39.82 -23.78 7.88
N GLY A 283 -40.38 -22.96 7.00
CA GLY A 283 -41.72 -22.36 7.15
C GLY A 283 -41.71 -20.83 7.13
N LYS A 284 -42.89 -20.21 6.96
CA LYS A 284 -43.02 -18.75 7.06
C LYS A 284 -42.82 -18.34 8.53
N PRO A 285 -41.96 -17.35 8.83
CA PRO A 285 -41.79 -16.89 10.19
C PRO A 285 -43.12 -16.35 10.74
N PRO A 286 -43.40 -16.53 12.05
CA PRO A 286 -44.67 -16.13 12.65
C PRO A 286 -44.93 -14.63 12.68
N PHE A 287 -43.94 -13.80 12.28
CA PHE A 287 -44.02 -12.34 12.27
C PHE A 287 -43.21 -11.79 11.08
N GLU A 288 -43.69 -10.72 10.45
CA GLU A 288 -42.93 -9.93 9.46
C GLU A 288 -42.12 -8.83 10.20
N LEU A 289 -40.85 -8.64 9.79
CA LEU A 289 -39.90 -7.67 10.35
C LEU A 289 -39.93 -6.33 9.61
#